data_AF-A0A7C4FCM7-F1
#
_entry.id   AF-A0A7C4FCM7-F1
#
_cell.length_a   1.000
_cell.length_b   1.000
_cell.length_c   1.000
_cell.angle_alpha   90.00
_cell.angle_beta   90.00
_cell.angle_gamma   90.00
#
_symmetry.space_group_name_H-M   'P 1'
#
loop_
_entity.id
_entity.type
_entity.pdbx_description
1 polymer ?
#
loop_
_entity_poly.entity_id
_entity_poly.type
_entity_poly.pdbx_seq_one_letter_code
_entity_poly.pdbx_strand_id
1 'polypeptide(L)'
;MAVHQFSGIPIKFTEEVELLEKVIEYAITSQPFKKKAVVKINIDVPSDGNPYSYSTLRSRNLDILVIVEYGKAVVKARLRYIPELNYSLAYIEDILERDEATEAEEKK
;
A
#
# COMPACT_ATOMS: atom_id res chain seq x y z
N MET A 1 3.88 -4.60 -8.90
CA MET A 1 2.65 -5.34 -8.55
C MET A 1 1.50 -4.37 -8.25
N ALA A 2 1.43 -3.76 -7.05
CA ALA A 2 0.21 -3.05 -6.60
C ALA A 2 -0.29 -1.96 -7.56
N VAL A 3 0.61 -1.10 -8.08
CA VAL A 3 0.22 -0.04 -9.02
C VAL A 3 -0.48 -0.61 -10.26
N HIS A 4 0.13 -1.59 -10.93
CA HIS A 4 -0.40 -2.10 -12.20
C HIS A 4 -1.58 -3.06 -12.02
N GLN A 5 -1.62 -3.82 -10.92
CA GLN A 5 -2.67 -4.80 -10.67
C GLN A 5 -4.01 -4.15 -10.31
N PHE A 6 -3.98 -3.05 -9.54
CA PHE A 6 -5.18 -2.43 -8.99
C PHE A 6 -5.57 -1.10 -9.67
N SER A 7 -4.69 -0.51 -10.49
CA SER A 7 -5.09 0.66 -11.29
C SER A 7 -6.19 0.28 -12.29
N GLY A 8 -7.18 1.16 -12.43
CA GLY A 8 -8.31 0.95 -13.33
C GLY A 8 -9.56 0.41 -12.64
N ILE A 9 -9.49 0.01 -11.36
CA ILE A 9 -10.66 -0.44 -10.61
C ILE A 9 -11.65 0.73 -10.45
N PRO A 10 -12.93 0.56 -10.83
CA PRO A 10 -13.97 1.54 -10.54
C PRO A 10 -14.34 1.49 -9.06
N ILE A 11 -14.53 2.67 -8.46
CA ILE A 11 -14.92 2.86 -7.06
C ILE A 11 -16.15 3.78 -7.06
N LYS A 12 -17.27 3.25 -6.57
CA LYS A 12 -18.55 3.94 -6.48
C LYS A 12 -18.99 4.16 -5.04
N PHE A 13 -18.59 3.29 -4.11
CA PHE A 13 -19.01 3.36 -2.71
C PHE A 13 -17.81 3.51 -1.78
N THR A 14 -17.98 4.25 -0.69
CA THR A 14 -16.91 4.49 0.29
C THR A 14 -16.45 3.19 0.93
N GLU A 15 -17.35 2.24 1.14
CA GLU A 15 -17.06 0.92 1.70
C GLU A 15 -16.13 0.08 0.81
N GLU A 16 -16.15 0.32 -0.52
CA GLU A 16 -15.22 -0.34 -1.45
C GLU A 16 -13.79 0.13 -1.24
N VAL A 17 -13.59 1.38 -0.82
CA VAL A 17 -12.26 1.93 -0.51
C VAL A 17 -11.62 1.14 0.63
N GLU A 18 -12.34 0.99 1.74
CA GLU A 18 -11.85 0.23 2.90
C GLU A 18 -11.61 -1.25 2.58
N LEU A 19 -12.48 -1.84 1.75
CA LEU A 19 -12.31 -3.22 1.31
C LEU A 19 -11.07 -3.38 0.43
N LEU A 20 -10.87 -2.47 -0.54
CA LEU A 20 -9.72 -2.50 -1.44
C LEU A 20 -8.41 -2.29 -0.68
N GLU A 21 -8.35 -1.39 0.30
CA GLU A 21 -7.17 -1.24 1.16
C GLU A 21 -6.76 -2.58 1.77
N LYS A 22 -7.70 -3.30 2.41
CA LYS A 22 -7.46 -4.61 3.03
C LYS A 22 -7.05 -5.68 2.01
N VAL A 23 -7.71 -5.72 0.85
CA VAL A 23 -7.39 -6.68 -0.22
C VAL A 23 -5.99 -6.43 -0.78
N ILE A 24 -5.62 -5.18 -1.01
CA ILE A 24 -4.28 -4.82 -1.50
C ILE A 24 -3.22 -5.16 -0.46
N GLU A 25 -3.46 -4.86 0.83
CA GLU A 25 -2.57 -5.25 1.92
C GLU A 25 -2.34 -6.75 1.94
N TYR A 26 -3.41 -7.55 1.88
CA TYR A 26 -3.34 -9.01 1.87
C TYR A 26 -2.61 -9.55 0.63
N ALA A 27 -2.86 -8.98 -0.55
CA ALA A 27 -2.18 -9.36 -1.79
C ALA A 27 -0.69 -9.00 -1.75
N ILE A 28 -0.31 -7.92 -1.08
CA ILE A 28 1.09 -7.55 -0.87
C ILE A 28 1.76 -8.52 0.10
N THR A 29 1.18 -8.78 1.27
CA THR A 29 1.78 -9.65 2.29
C THR A 29 1.84 -11.12 1.89
N SER A 30 0.99 -11.54 0.95
CA SER A 30 1.05 -12.88 0.35
C SER A 30 2.29 -13.11 -0.54
N GLN A 31 3.01 -12.05 -0.93
CA GLN A 31 4.25 -12.20 -1.70
C GLN A 31 5.44 -12.57 -0.80
N PRO A 32 6.47 -13.24 -1.35
CA PRO A 32 7.68 -13.58 -0.59
C PRO A 32 8.30 -12.37 0.13
N PHE A 33 8.73 -12.61 1.38
CA PHE A 33 9.48 -11.66 2.22
C PHE A 33 8.72 -10.40 2.65
N LYS A 34 7.44 -10.27 2.32
CA LYS A 34 6.60 -9.14 2.76
C LYS A 34 6.05 -9.42 4.14
N LYS A 35 6.59 -8.73 5.15
CA LYS A 35 6.17 -8.92 6.55
C LYS A 35 4.95 -8.10 6.92
N LYS A 36 4.86 -6.89 6.37
CA LYS A 36 3.76 -5.97 6.63
C LYS A 36 3.51 -5.11 5.40
N ALA A 37 2.24 -4.84 5.14
CA ALA A 37 1.80 -3.81 4.23
C ALA A 37 0.80 -2.92 4.95
N VAL A 38 0.83 -1.62 4.66
CA VAL A 38 -0.20 -0.67 5.05
C VAL A 38 -0.57 0.10 3.79
N VAL A 39 -1.86 0.13 3.46
CA VAL A 39 -2.37 0.77 2.25
C VAL A 39 -3.41 1.81 2.66
N LYS A 40 -3.29 3.00 2.08
CA LYS A 40 -4.31 4.04 2.09
C LYS A 40 -4.68 4.44 0.67
N ILE A 41 -5.97 4.59 0.42
CA ILE A 41 -6.50 5.06 -0.86
C ILE A 41 -7.11 6.44 -0.64
N ASN A 42 -6.45 7.45 -1.17
CA ASN A 42 -6.92 8.83 -1.16
C ASN A 42 -7.65 9.11 -2.48
N ILE A 43 -8.94 8.81 -2.51
CA ILE A 43 -9.80 9.01 -3.68
C ILE A 43 -11.13 9.62 -3.26
N ASP A 44 -11.61 10.60 -4.04
CA ASP A 44 -12.95 11.14 -3.86
C ASP A 44 -13.95 10.19 -4.48
N VAL A 45 -14.94 9.74 -3.70
CA VAL A 45 -16.01 8.87 -4.17
C VAL A 45 -17.21 9.73 -4.55
N PRO A 46 -17.79 9.57 -5.74
CA PRO A 46 -18.97 10.32 -6.12
C PRO A 46 -20.17 9.95 -5.23
N SER A 47 -20.93 10.95 -4.81
CA SER A 47 -22.10 10.79 -3.93
C SER A 47 -23.44 10.91 -4.65
N ASP A 48 -23.42 11.07 -5.98
CA ASP A 48 -24.63 11.21 -6.78
C ASP A 48 -25.23 9.82 -7.11
N GLY A 49 -26.53 9.80 -7.43
CA GLY A 49 -27.25 8.56 -7.74
C GLY A 49 -27.01 8.02 -9.17
N ASN A 50 -26.13 8.64 -9.96
CA ASN A 50 -25.94 8.26 -11.35
C ASN A 50 -25.27 6.88 -11.45
N PRO A 51 -25.80 5.94 -12.25
CA PRO A 51 -25.16 4.64 -12.48
C PRO A 51 -23.72 4.75 -13.03
N TYR A 52 -23.40 5.81 -13.77
CA TYR A 52 -22.09 6.00 -14.40
C TYR A 52 -21.10 6.83 -13.59
N SER A 53 -21.51 7.39 -12.45
CA SER A 53 -20.60 8.11 -11.56
C SER A 53 -19.80 7.11 -10.73
N TYR A 54 -18.52 6.98 -11.06
CA TYR A 54 -17.52 6.27 -10.29
C TYR A 54 -16.16 6.94 -10.47
N SER A 55 -15.31 6.83 -9.46
CA SER A 55 -13.91 7.21 -9.56
C SER A 55 -13.09 6.01 -10.00
N THR A 56 -12.10 6.22 -10.85
CA THR A 56 -11.17 5.15 -11.25
C THR A 56 -9.92 5.21 -10.39
N LEU A 57 -9.57 4.11 -9.73
CA LEU A 57 -8.35 4.01 -8.94
C LEU A 57 -7.12 4.22 -9.82
N ARG A 58 -6.27 5.18 -9.47
CA ARG A 58 -5.01 5.49 -10.16
C ARG A 58 -3.84 5.41 -9.19
N SER A 59 -2.63 5.33 -9.72
CA SER A 59 -1.39 5.35 -8.93
C SER A 59 -1.28 6.53 -7.96
N ARG A 60 -1.87 7.68 -8.30
CA ARG A 60 -1.84 8.89 -7.45
C ARG A 60 -2.71 8.81 -6.21
N ASN A 61 -3.70 7.91 -6.21
CA ASN A 61 -4.57 7.71 -5.06
C ASN A 61 -3.93 6.76 -4.04
N LEU A 62 -2.95 5.96 -4.47
CA LEU A 62 -2.31 4.95 -3.65
C LEU A 62 -1.19 5.52 -2.80
N ASP A 63 -1.30 5.25 -1.51
CA ASP A 63 -0.30 5.51 -0.50
C ASP A 63 0.00 4.17 0.19
N ILE A 64 1.18 3.59 -0.08
CA ILE A 64 1.53 2.23 0.35
C ILE A 64 2.84 2.24 1.10
N LEU A 65 2.88 1.60 2.26
CA LEU A 65 4.09 1.30 3.02
C LEU A 65 4.24 -0.20 3.10
N VAL A 66 5.44 -0.71 2.81
CA VAL A 66 5.75 -2.14 2.85
C VAL A 66 7.00 -2.36 3.67
N ILE A 67 6.93 -3.29 4.62
CA ILE A 67 8.10 -3.81 5.33
C ILE A 67 8.51 -5.13 4.67
N VAL A 68 9.74 -5.16 4.20
CA VAL A 68 10.37 -6.33 3.58
C VAL A 68 11.47 -6.82 4.49
N GLU A 69 11.51 -8.12 4.76
CA GLU A 69 12.56 -8.71 5.59
C GLU A 69 13.20 -9.89 4.86
N TYR A 70 14.51 -9.83 4.68
CA TYR A 70 15.29 -10.87 4.05
C TYR A 70 16.64 -11.05 4.78
N GLY A 71 16.81 -12.20 5.44
CA GLY A 71 17.94 -12.41 6.35
C GLY A 71 17.87 -11.41 7.50
N LYS A 72 18.97 -10.68 7.74
CA LYS A 72 19.05 -9.62 8.75
C LYS A 72 18.55 -8.26 8.24
N ALA A 73 18.36 -8.09 6.93
CA ALA A 73 17.97 -6.81 6.36
C ALA A 73 16.46 -6.59 6.46
N VAL A 74 16.06 -5.43 6.99
CA VAL A 74 14.69 -4.94 7.05
C VAL A 74 14.59 -3.65 6.24
N VAL A 75 13.80 -3.66 5.17
CA VAL A 75 13.61 -2.50 4.28
C VAL A 75 12.20 -1.95 4.45
N LYS A 76 12.12 -0.64 4.73
CA LYS A 76 10.88 0.12 4.68
C LYS A 76 10.76 0.76 3.30
N ALA A 77 9.87 0.24 2.47
CA ALA A 77 9.60 0.77 1.14
C ALA A 77 8.30 1.58 1.12
N ARG A 78 8.26 2.62 0.29
CA ARG A 78 7.14 3.54 0.18
C ARG A 78 6.74 3.73 -1.27
N LEU A 79 5.43 3.85 -1.51
CA LEU A 79 4.84 4.41 -2.71
C LEU A 79 3.87 5.50 -2.28
N ARG A 80 4.03 6.72 -2.81
CA ARG A 80 3.03 7.78 -2.64
C ARG A 80 3.13 8.80 -3.76
N TYR A 81 2.05 9.53 -3.98
CA TYR A 81 2.06 10.71 -4.83
C TYR A 81 2.84 11.85 -4.18
N ILE A 82 3.79 12.43 -4.91
CA ILE A 82 4.59 13.59 -4.48
C ILE A 82 4.12 14.79 -5.33
N PRO A 83 3.35 15.73 -4.74
CA PRO A 83 2.79 16.87 -5.47
C PRO A 83 3.83 17.73 -6.18
N GLU A 84 4.99 17.93 -5.57
CA GLU A 84 6.10 18.74 -6.09
C GLU A 84 6.69 18.15 -7.38
N LEU A 85 6.56 16.83 -7.56
CA LEU A 85 7.03 16.10 -8.73
C LEU A 85 5.90 15.76 -9.70
N ASN A 86 4.64 16.02 -9.31
CA ASN A 86 3.45 15.55 -10.03
C ASN A 86 3.52 14.06 -10.39
N TYR A 87 4.04 13.23 -9.46
CA TYR A 87 4.40 11.84 -9.75
C TYR A 87 4.20 10.91 -8.55
N SER A 88 3.72 9.69 -8.80
CA SER A 88 3.68 8.62 -7.80
C SER A 88 5.02 7.92 -7.72
N LEU A 89 5.82 8.26 -6.71
CA LEU A 89 7.18 7.77 -6.55
C LEU A 89 7.20 6.55 -5.63
N ALA A 90 7.85 5.48 -6.10
CA ALA A 90 8.27 4.37 -5.27
C ALA A 90 9.74 4.57 -4.85
N TYR A 91 10.03 4.44 -3.56
CA TYR A 91 11.38 4.63 -3.03
C TYR A 91 11.60 3.81 -1.75
N ILE A 92 12.87 3.63 -1.37
CA ILE A 92 13.24 3.07 -0.08
C ILE A 92 13.27 4.21 0.93
N GLU A 93 12.43 4.12 1.96
CA GLU A 93 12.36 5.11 3.03
C GLU A 93 13.43 4.86 4.09
N ASP A 94 13.71 3.59 4.40
CA ASP A 94 14.70 3.22 5.41
C ASP A 94 15.23 1.79 5.19
N ILE A 95 16.45 1.52 5.68
CA ILE A 95 17.09 0.20 5.70
C ILE A 95 17.69 -0.01 7.09
N LEU A 96 17.27 -1.10 7.74
CA LEU A 96 17.72 -1.51 9.06
C LEU A 96 18.34 -2.90 8.99
N GLU A 97 19.22 -3.20 9.92
CA GLU A 97 19.73 -4.54 10.17
C GLU A 97 19.20 -5.04 11.52
N ARG A 98 18.67 -6.26 11.54
CA ARG A 98 18.10 -6.88 12.73
C ARG A 98 19.22 -7.63 13.47
N ASP A 99 19.58 -7.13 14.64
CA ASP A 99 20.53 -7.81 15.53
C ASP A 99 19.82 -8.92 16.34
N GLU A 100 20.51 -10.06 16.48
CA GLU A 100 20.01 -11.30 17.09
C GLU A 100 19.56 -11.14 18.56
N ALA A 101 19.92 -10.05 19.24
CA ALA A 101 19.55 -9.79 20.63
C ALA A 101 18.04 -9.53 20.85
N THR A 102 17.31 -9.14 19.80
CA THR A 102 15.88 -8.77 19.89
C THR A 102 14.94 -9.98 19.85
N GLU A 103 15.41 -11.18 19.47
CA GLU A 103 14.58 -12.40 19.40
C GLU A 103 14.22 -12.97 20.78
N ALA A 104 14.90 -12.56 21.85
CA ALA A 104 14.69 -13.09 23.20
C ALA A 104 13.49 -12.46 23.94
N GLU A 105 13.00 -11.30 23.52
CA GLU A 105 11.91 -10.59 24.22
C GLU A 105 10.51 -10.86 23.62
N GLU A 106 10.37 -11.22 22.34
CA GLU A 106 9.06 -11.55 21.74
C GLU A 106 8.61 -13.01 21.95
N LYS A 107 9.44 -13.86 22.58
CA LYS A 107 9.12 -15.26 22.89
C LYS A 107 8.84 -15.56 24.38
N LYS A 108 8.66 -14.54 25.21
CA LYS A 108 8.30 -14.67 26.63
C LYS A 108 6.87 -14.20 26.88
#